data_AF-A0A8J7ZFH3-F1
#
_entry.id   AF-A0A8J7ZFH3-F1
#
_cell.length_a   1.000
_cell.length_b   1.000
_cell.length_c   1.000
_cell.angle_alpha   90.00
_cell.angle_beta   90.00
_cell.angle_gamma   90.00
#
_symmetry.space_group_name_H-M   'P 1'
#
loop_
_entity.id
_entity.type
_entity.pdbx_description
1 polymer ?
#
loop_
_entity_poly.entity_id
_entity_poly.type
_entity_poly.pdbx_seq_one_letter_code
_entity_poly.pdbx_strand_id
1 'polypeptide(L)'
;MSFQLFVGGLGGPELVIVFLLVVLLFGANKLPKLARASGEAMSEFERGRAELENDIRNAADAGAQTDATAADADRETDLDADADHETDVDRGAPSA
;
A
#
# COMPACT_ATOMS: atom_id res chain seq x y z
N MET A 1 59.55 -2.89 -10.11
CA MET A 1 59.46 -1.41 -10.05
C MET A 1 59.08 -0.98 -11.45
N SER A 2 57.84 -0.65 -11.78
CA SER A 2 57.00 0.33 -11.09
C SER A 2 55.51 0.01 -11.23
N PHE A 3 54.83 0.14 -10.09
CA PHE A 3 53.38 0.16 -9.90
C PHE A 3 52.83 1.46 -10.52
N GLN A 4 52.58 1.45 -11.83
CA GLN A 4 51.99 2.56 -12.59
C GLN A 4 50.45 2.54 -12.47
N LEU A 5 49.93 2.39 -11.25
CA LEU A 5 48.51 2.47 -10.91
C LEU A 5 48.27 3.80 -10.19
N PHE A 6 47.91 4.85 -10.93
CA PHE A 6 47.30 6.04 -10.31
C PHE A 6 46.47 6.93 -11.24
N VAL A 7 46.47 6.71 -12.56
CA VAL A 7 45.77 7.63 -13.48
C VAL A 7 44.48 7.00 -13.99
N GLY A 8 43.38 7.11 -13.23
CA GLY A 8 42.05 6.88 -13.80
C GLY A 8 40.88 6.59 -12.85
N GLY A 9 41.14 6.25 -11.60
CA GLY A 9 40.11 5.88 -10.64
C GLY A 9 40.63 4.80 -9.71
N LEU A 10 40.05 4.72 -8.52
CA LEU A 10 40.20 3.57 -7.62
C LEU A 10 40.14 2.28 -8.44
N GLY A 11 41.30 1.70 -8.74
CA GLY A 11 41.36 0.42 -9.41
C GLY A 11 40.84 -0.65 -8.46
N GLY A 12 40.35 -1.76 -9.02
CA GLY A 12 40.05 -2.96 -8.23
C GLY A 12 41.17 -3.33 -7.23
N PRO A 13 42.47 -3.19 -7.56
CA PRO A 13 43.56 -3.49 -6.63
C PRO A 13 43.56 -2.62 -5.36
N GLU A 14 43.36 -1.30 -5.48
CA GLU A 14 43.33 -0.38 -4.33
C GLU A 14 42.18 -0.71 -3.37
N LEU A 15 40.98 -1.01 -3.92
CA LEU A 15 39.84 -1.43 -3.12
C LEU A 15 40.10 -2.74 -2.37
N VAL A 16 40.78 -3.69 -3.00
CA VAL A 16 41.15 -4.95 -2.34
C VAL A 16 42.12 -4.71 -1.18
N ILE A 17 43.10 -3.81 -1.34
CA ILE A 17 44.04 -3.47 -0.26
C ILE A 17 43.31 -2.81 0.92
N VAL A 18 42.43 -1.84 0.66
CA VAL A 18 41.62 -1.20 1.71
C VAL A 18 40.71 -2.21 2.38
N PHE A 19 40.04 -3.06 1.61
CA PHE A 19 39.18 -4.12 2.14
C PHE A 19 39.97 -5.08 3.04
N LEU A 20 41.19 -5.46 2.63
CA LEU A 20 42.07 -6.32 3.41
C LEU A 20 42.45 -5.67 4.76
N LEU A 21 42.74 -4.36 4.78
CA LEU A 21 43.00 -3.62 6.02
C LEU A 21 41.76 -3.63 6.95
N VAL A 22 40.57 -3.34 6.42
CA VAL A 22 39.33 -3.40 7.21
C VAL A 22 39.10 -4.81 7.76
N VAL A 23 39.30 -5.85 6.94
CA VAL A 23 39.22 -7.26 7.36
C VAL A 23 40.26 -7.59 8.44
N LEU A 24 41.45 -7.00 8.41
CA LEU A 24 42.49 -7.24 9.42
C LEU A 24 42.15 -6.56 10.75
N LEU A 25 41.58 -5.34 10.71
CA LEU A 25 41.16 -4.58 11.89
C LEU A 25 39.95 -5.20 12.58
N PHE A 26 38.93 -5.56 11.80
CA PHE A 26 37.66 -6.06 12.33
C PHE A 26 37.59 -7.59 12.37
N GLY A 27 38.35 -8.29 11.53
CA GLY A 27 38.32 -9.74 11.34
C GLY A 27 37.36 -10.18 10.23
N ALA A 28 37.74 -11.22 9.49
CA ALA A 28 36.96 -11.78 8.37
C ALA A 28 35.55 -12.25 8.75
N ASN A 29 35.32 -12.57 10.02
CA ASN A 29 34.01 -13.01 10.53
C ASN A 29 33.10 -11.86 10.97
N LYS A 30 33.64 -10.66 11.29
CA LYS A 30 32.82 -9.56 11.82
C LYS A 30 32.07 -8.82 10.71
N LEU A 31 32.73 -8.53 9.58
CA LEU A 31 32.09 -7.85 8.45
C LEU A 31 30.85 -8.61 7.92
N PRO A 32 30.91 -9.93 7.63
CA PRO A 32 29.72 -10.68 7.19
C PRO A 32 28.64 -10.78 8.27
N LYS A 33 29.04 -10.89 9.54
CA LYS A 33 28.09 -10.96 10.66
C LYS A 33 27.31 -9.66 10.83
N LEU A 34 27.99 -8.51 10.73
CA LEU A 34 27.35 -7.19 10.75
C LEU A 34 26.44 -7.00 9.54
N ALA A 35 26.90 -7.38 8.34
CA ALA A 35 26.08 -7.29 7.13
C ALA A 35 24.80 -8.14 7.22
N ARG A 36 24.89 -9.36 7.74
CA ARG A 36 23.72 -10.23 7.96
C ARG A 36 22.74 -9.61 8.95
N ALA A 37 23.21 -9.19 10.12
CA ALA A 37 22.35 -8.57 11.13
C ALA A 37 21.70 -7.26 10.64
N SER A 38 22.44 -6.43 9.92
CA SER A 38 21.91 -5.21 9.31
C SER A 38 20.89 -5.51 8.20
N GLY A 39 21.13 -6.54 7.39
CA GLY A 39 20.22 -6.95 6.33
C GLY A 39 18.92 -7.53 6.87
N GLU A 40 19.00 -8.33 7.94
CA GLU A 40 17.84 -8.88 8.64
C GLU A 40 16.99 -7.77 9.26
N ALA A 41 17.62 -6.82 9.97
CA ALA A 41 16.95 -5.65 10.51
C ALA A 41 16.27 -4.78 9.42
N MET A 42 16.95 -4.55 8.29
CA MET A 42 16.36 -3.80 7.18
C MET A 42 15.18 -4.55 6.55
N SER A 43 15.27 -5.88 6.41
CA SER A 43 14.19 -6.71 5.87
C SER A 43 12.95 -6.72 6.75
N GLU A 44 13.11 -6.86 8.07
CA GLU A 44 12.00 -6.78 9.01
C GLU A 44 11.38 -5.38 9.03
N PHE A 45 12.21 -4.33 8.96
CA PHE A 45 11.73 -2.96 8.87
C PHE A 45 10.89 -2.72 7.61
N GLU A 46 11.32 -3.21 6.46
CA GLU A 46 10.59 -3.07 5.20
C GLU A 46 9.25 -3.84 5.21
N ARG A 47 9.22 -5.04 5.81
CA ARG A 47 7.99 -5.81 6.00
C ARG A 47 7.00 -5.09 6.93
N GLY A 48 7.47 -4.57 8.06
CA GLY A 48 6.62 -3.82 8.99
C GLY A 48 6.08 -2.52 8.36
N ARG A 49 6.87 -1.85 7.52
CA ARG A 49 6.39 -0.68 6.76
C ARG A 49 5.31 -1.05 5.74
N ALA A 50 5.48 -2.17 5.03
CA ALA A 50 4.50 -2.64 4.06
C ALA A 50 3.18 -3.06 4.72
N GLU A 51 3.23 -3.72 5.88
CA GLU A 51 2.03 -4.02 6.68
C GLU A 51 1.33 -2.74 7.12
N LEU A 52 2.07 -1.78 7.68
CA LEU A 52 1.51 -0.50 8.12
C LEU A 52 0.84 0.27 6.97
N GLU A 53 1.46 0.31 5.79
CA GLU A 53 0.89 0.97 4.62
C GLU A 53 -0.41 0.28 4.14
N ASN A 54 -0.47 -1.05 4.18
CA ASN A 54 -1.68 -1.80 3.88
C ASN A 54 -2.77 -1.57 4.92
N ASP A 55 -2.44 -1.53 6.21
CA ASP A 55 -3.39 -1.25 7.28
C ASP A 55 -3.97 0.17 7.17
N ILE A 56 -3.15 1.16 6.83
CA ILE A 56 -3.60 2.54 6.58
C ILE A 56 -4.53 2.61 5.37
N ARG A 57 -4.19 1.91 4.27
CA ARG A 57 -5.07 1.84 3.08
C ARG A 57 -6.40 1.17 3.40
N ASN A 58 -6.36 0.02 4.07
CA ASN A 58 -7.57 -0.71 4.47
C ASN A 58 -8.43 0.11 5.44
N ALA A 59 -7.83 0.86 6.37
CA ALA A 59 -8.56 1.76 7.27
C ALA A 59 -9.19 2.94 6.52
N ALA A 60 -8.50 3.48 5.51
CA ALA A 60 -9.05 4.53 4.65
C ALA A 60 -10.22 4.01 3.79
N ASP A 61 -10.11 2.79 3.26
CA ASP A 61 -11.17 2.14 2.47
C ASP A 61 -12.36 1.69 3.34
N ALA A 62 -12.11 1.22 4.57
CA ALA A 62 -13.16 0.83 5.51
C ALA A 62 -14.00 2.02 5.99
N GLY A 63 -13.40 3.21 6.11
CA GLY A 63 -14.13 4.46 6.39
C GLY A 63 -15.06 4.88 5.25
N ALA A 64 -14.75 4.51 4.00
CA ALA A 64 -15.61 4.80 2.85
C ALA A 64 -16.81 3.83 2.71
N GLN A 65 -16.72 2.62 3.29
CA GLN A 65 -17.81 1.64 3.24
C GLN A 65 -18.89 1.85 4.32
N THR A 66 -18.58 2.55 5.41
CA THR A 66 -19.58 2.90 6.44
C THR A 66 -20.61 3.94 5.98
N ASP A 67 -20.28 4.79 5.00
CA ASP A 67 -21.24 5.76 4.43
C ASP A 67 -22.18 5.15 3.37
N ALA A 68 -21.79 4.03 2.75
CA ALA A 68 -22.63 3.37 1.74
C ALA A 68 -23.78 2.54 2.34
N THR A 69 -23.64 2.06 3.59
CA THR A 69 -24.67 1.22 4.24
C THR A 69 -25.83 2.02 4.83
N ALA A 70 -25.68 3.34 5.04
CA ALA A 70 -26.74 4.21 5.54
C ALA A 70 -27.65 4.76 4.42
N ALA A 71 -27.22 4.70 3.15
CA ALA A 71 -27.94 5.29 2.02
C ALA A 71 -28.92 4.34 1.32
N ASP A 72 -28.94 3.04 1.66
CA ASP A 72 -29.83 2.03 1.05
C ASP A 72 -31.07 1.70 1.91
N ALA A 73 -31.18 2.23 3.14
CA ALA A 73 -32.35 2.01 4.00
C ALA A 73 -33.55 2.95 3.70
N ASP A 74 -33.35 3.99 2.87
CA ASP A 74 -34.38 5.00 2.54
C ASP A 74 -34.97 4.83 1.12
N ARG A 75 -34.65 3.75 0.39
CA ARG A 75 -35.16 3.53 -1.00
C ARG A 75 -36.22 2.44 -1.15
N GLU A 76 -36.64 1.78 -0.07
CA GLU A 76 -37.69 0.75 -0.14
C GLU A 76 -39.10 1.26 0.18
N THR A 77 -39.33 2.55 0.45
CA THR A 77 -40.67 3.07 0.79
C THR A 77 -41.46 3.71 -0.36
N ASP A 78 -40.87 3.90 -1.55
CA ASP A 78 -41.48 4.72 -2.61
C ASP A 78 -41.96 3.94 -3.85
N LEU A 79 -42.07 2.60 -3.80
CA LEU A 79 -42.48 1.80 -4.96
C LEU A 79 -43.86 1.11 -4.88
N ASP A 80 -44.64 1.34 -3.83
CA ASP A 80 -45.99 0.72 -3.68
C ASP A 80 -47.16 1.73 -3.66
N ALA A 81 -47.02 2.89 -4.31
CA ALA A 81 -48.09 3.92 -4.35
C ALA A 81 -48.63 4.23 -5.76
N ASP A 82 -48.67 3.24 -6.65
CA ASP A 82 -49.20 3.43 -8.02
C ASP A 82 -50.08 2.24 -8.46
N ALA A 83 -51.20 1.97 -7.76
CA ALA A 83 -52.19 1.01 -8.24
C ALA A 83 -53.61 1.11 -7.61
N ASP A 84 -54.22 2.30 -7.44
CA ASP A 84 -55.69 2.40 -7.24
C ASP A 84 -56.27 3.83 -7.35
N HIS A 85 -56.34 4.38 -8.56
CA HIS A 85 -57.34 5.44 -8.78
C HIS A 85 -57.94 5.47 -10.20
N GLU A 86 -58.64 4.40 -10.57
CA GLU A 86 -59.74 4.53 -11.53
C GLU A 86 -60.99 5.01 -10.77
N THR A 87 -61.18 6.33 -10.69
CA THR A 87 -62.47 6.89 -10.27
C THR A 87 -63.43 6.94 -11.45
N ASP A 88 -64.28 5.92 -11.49
CA ASP A 88 -65.60 5.93 -12.12
C ASP A 88 -66.46 7.07 -11.54
N VAL A 89 -66.42 8.26 -12.17
CA VAL A 89 -67.48 9.27 -12.03
C VAL A 89 -67.59 10.08 -13.33
N ASP A 90 -68.37 9.59 -14.30
CA ASP A 90 -69.10 10.47 -15.22
C ASP A 90 -70.55 9.99 -15.40
N ARG A 91 -71.36 10.25 -14.38
CA ARG A 91 -72.82 10.37 -14.56
C ARG A 91 -73.12 11.82 -14.93
N GLY A 92 -73.22 12.09 -16.24
CA GLY A 92 -73.57 13.39 -16.80
C GLY A 92 -74.59 13.29 -17.93
N ALA A 93 -75.88 13.29 -17.55
CA ALA A 93 -77.07 13.69 -18.31
C ALA A 93 -77.62 12.82 -19.48
N PRO A 94 -78.90 12.39 -19.40
CA PRO A 94 -79.75 12.22 -20.57
C PRO A 94 -80.33 13.57 -21.02
N SER A 95 -80.06 13.97 -22.26
CA SER A 95 -80.75 15.06 -22.95
C SER A 95 -81.33 14.55 -24.28
N ALA A 96 -82.57 14.08 -24.26
CA ALA A 96 -83.58 14.11 -25.34
C ALA A 96 -84.76 13.18 -24.99
#